data_AF-A0AAD7C744-F1
#
_entry.id   AF-A0AAD7C744-F1
#
_cell.length_a   1.000
_cell.length_b   1.000
_cell.length_c   1.000
_cell.angle_alpha   90.00
_cell.angle_beta   90.00
_cell.angle_gamma   90.00
#
_symmetry.space_group_name_H-M   'P 1'
#
loop_
_entity.id
_entity.type
_entity.pdbx_description
1 polymer ?
#
loop_
_entity_poly.entity_id
_entity_poly.type
_entity_poly.pdbx_seq_one_letter_code
_entity_poly.pdbx_strand_id
1 'polypeptide(L)'
;MAIGCPSLNSHILHLKRCIAANYYLPLLQDAVNLVRLHLIDCDTDVPPQISIKLARLETLVGVNSYSWEGDASQIFDTFTLPALHTLHISGELLGTDPISSLNLLVARSGCKLQAVLVTGNRSFWQGSFRAAFPSIPNISFDAQYNWYSEERRGTRDAF
;
A
#
# COMPACT_ATOMS: atom_id res chain seq x y z
N MET A 1 -4.29 -23.44 -3.91
CA MET A 1 -5.68 -23.04 -3.56
C MET A 1 -5.98 -21.80 -4.39
N ALA A 2 -6.84 -21.89 -5.41
CA ALA A 2 -7.14 -20.76 -6.28
C ALA A 2 -8.09 -19.81 -5.55
N ILE A 3 -7.60 -18.63 -5.19
CA ILE A 3 -8.44 -17.55 -4.64
C ILE A 3 -9.19 -16.97 -5.85
N GLY A 4 -10.51 -17.05 -5.82
CA GLY A 4 -11.37 -16.58 -6.91
C GLY A 4 -11.04 -15.13 -7.26
N CYS A 5 -10.76 -14.89 -8.55
CA CYS A 5 -10.51 -13.56 -9.08
C CYS A 5 -11.79 -12.72 -8.88
N PRO A 6 -11.78 -11.67 -8.02
CA PRO A 6 -12.96 -10.84 -7.81
C PRO A 6 -13.32 -10.15 -9.13
N SER A 7 -14.60 -9.92 -9.39
CA SER A 7 -15.01 -9.21 -10.60
C SER A 7 -14.38 -7.82 -10.63
N LEU A 8 -13.57 -7.54 -11.66
CA LEU A 8 -12.80 -6.30 -11.82
C LEU A 8 -13.65 -5.03 -12.01
N ASN A 9 -14.98 -5.16 -11.97
CA ASN A 9 -15.95 -4.05 -11.99
C ASN A 9 -16.34 -3.54 -10.59
N SER A 10 -15.76 -4.08 -9.53
CA SER A 10 -15.98 -3.60 -8.18
C SER A 10 -15.32 -2.23 -7.95
N HIS A 11 -16.05 -1.30 -7.32
CA HIS A 11 -15.49 -0.01 -6.88
C HIS A 11 -14.42 -0.19 -5.79
N ILE A 12 -14.45 -1.33 -5.09
CA ILE A 12 -13.55 -1.66 -3.99
C ILE A 12 -13.01 -3.07 -4.24
N LEU A 13 -11.69 -3.22 -4.21
CA LEU A 13 -11.02 -4.51 -4.32
C LEU A 13 -10.20 -4.78 -3.08
N HIS A 14 -10.40 -5.96 -2.50
CA HIS A 14 -9.63 -6.45 -1.37
C HIS A 14 -8.82 -7.67 -1.79
N LEU A 15 -7.50 -7.54 -1.78
CA LEU A 15 -6.55 -8.63 -1.93
C LEU A 15 -5.92 -8.88 -0.54
N LYS A 16 -6.08 -10.11 -0.05
CA LYS A 16 -5.60 -10.54 1.27
C LYS A 16 -4.78 -11.81 1.13
N ARG A 17 -3.60 -11.87 1.75
CA ARG A 17 -2.74 -13.07 1.79
C ARG A 17 -2.43 -13.63 0.39
N CYS A 18 -2.27 -12.74 -0.58
CA CYS A 18 -1.98 -13.13 -1.94
C CYS A 18 -0.47 -13.38 -2.07
N ILE A 19 -0.06 -14.65 -2.08
CA ILE A 19 1.35 -15.10 -2.23
C ILE A 19 1.91 -14.81 -3.65
N ALA A 20 1.11 -14.18 -4.51
CA ALA A 20 1.55 -13.74 -5.83
C ALA A 20 0.65 -12.62 -6.34
N ALA A 21 0.71 -11.45 -5.69
CA ALA A 21 0.03 -10.25 -6.17
C ALA A 21 0.40 -9.95 -7.64
N ASN A 22 1.58 -10.39 -8.09
CA ASN A 22 2.07 -10.27 -9.46
C ASN A 22 1.16 -10.90 -10.52
N TYR A 23 0.33 -11.90 -10.18
CA TYR A 23 -0.67 -12.42 -11.11
C TYR A 23 -1.92 -11.53 -11.18
N TYR A 24 -2.22 -10.79 -10.11
CA TYR A 24 -3.39 -9.93 -10.01
C TYR A 24 -3.10 -8.48 -10.44
N LEU A 25 -1.85 -8.03 -10.28
CA LEU A 25 -1.40 -6.68 -10.64
C LEU A 25 -1.62 -6.36 -12.12
N PRO A 26 -1.28 -7.23 -13.10
CA PRO A 26 -1.64 -7.02 -14.50
C PRO A 26 -3.16 -6.87 -14.71
N LEU A 27 -3.97 -7.64 -13.97
CA LEU A 27 -5.44 -7.58 -14.07
C LEU A 27 -6.00 -6.25 -13.58
N LEU A 28 -5.29 -5.53 -12.72
CA LEU A 28 -5.69 -4.18 -12.29
C LEU A 28 -5.66 -3.16 -13.42
N GLN A 29 -4.95 -3.42 -14.54
CA GLN A 29 -4.95 -2.50 -15.68
C GLN A 29 -6.36 -2.31 -16.26
N ASP A 30 -7.21 -3.33 -16.16
CA ASP A 30 -8.59 -3.28 -16.64
C ASP A 30 -9.59 -2.77 -15.58
N ALA A 31 -9.14 -2.55 -14.35
CA ALA A 31 -9.96 -2.11 -13.22
C ALA A 31 -10.23 -0.59 -13.26
N VAL A 32 -10.76 -0.10 -14.38
CA VAL A 32 -10.94 1.34 -14.68
C VAL A 32 -11.89 2.06 -13.73
N ASN A 33 -12.77 1.31 -13.05
CA ASN A 33 -13.74 1.83 -12.07
C ASN A 33 -13.28 1.65 -10.62
N LEU A 34 -12.06 1.18 -10.39
CA LEU A 34 -11.56 0.93 -9.05
C LEU A 34 -11.32 2.25 -8.32
N VAL A 35 -12.02 2.42 -7.20
CA VAL A 35 -11.95 3.61 -6.33
C VAL A 35 -11.13 3.31 -5.09
N ARG A 36 -11.20 2.07 -4.56
CA ARG A 36 -10.43 1.64 -3.40
C ARG A 36 -9.73 0.32 -3.62
N LEU A 37 -8.44 0.27 -3.28
CA LEU A 37 -7.62 -0.92 -3.38
C LEU A 37 -7.01 -1.23 -2.02
N HIS A 38 -7.25 -2.42 -1.53
CA HIS A 38 -6.67 -2.92 -0.29
C HIS A 38 -5.75 -4.10 -0.62
N LEU A 39 -4.47 -3.92 -0.38
CA LEU A 39 -3.41 -4.92 -0.46
C LEU A 39 -2.98 -5.22 0.98
N ILE A 40 -3.41 -6.36 1.51
CA ILE A 40 -3.12 -6.75 2.89
C ILE A 40 -2.43 -8.10 2.88
N ASP A 41 -1.29 -8.23 3.56
CA ASP A 41 -0.49 -9.48 3.57
C ASP A 41 -0.18 -9.98 2.14
N CYS A 42 -0.04 -9.07 1.18
CA CYS A 42 0.20 -9.44 -0.20
C CYS A 42 1.70 -9.50 -0.48
N ASP A 43 2.13 -10.60 -1.08
CA ASP A 43 3.47 -10.72 -1.63
C ASP A 43 3.49 -10.02 -2.99
N THR A 44 4.11 -8.84 -3.01
CA THR A 44 4.20 -7.96 -4.16
C THR A 44 5.62 -8.00 -4.70
N ASP A 45 6.03 -9.17 -5.16
CA ASP A 45 7.30 -9.36 -5.87
C ASP A 45 7.19 -8.78 -7.29
N VAL A 46 6.92 -7.47 -7.40
CA VAL A 46 6.45 -6.88 -8.65
C VAL A 46 7.59 -6.94 -9.67
N PRO A 47 7.40 -7.59 -10.83
CA PRO A 47 8.41 -7.55 -11.88
C PRO A 47 8.67 -6.09 -12.25
N PRO A 48 9.93 -5.63 -12.37
CA PRO A 48 10.31 -4.20 -12.43
C PRO A 48 9.87 -3.42 -13.70
N GLN A 49 8.80 -3.82 -14.38
CA GLN A 49 8.45 -3.33 -15.72
C GLN A 49 6.94 -3.10 -15.96
N ILE A 50 6.08 -3.36 -14.98
CA ILE A 50 4.64 -3.17 -15.15
C ILE A 50 4.25 -1.80 -14.64
N SER A 51 3.64 -0.97 -15.49
CA SER A 51 3.02 0.29 -15.08
C SER A 51 1.50 0.13 -15.06
N ILE A 52 0.88 0.30 -13.90
CA ILE A 52 -0.57 0.20 -13.68
C ILE A 52 -1.11 1.59 -13.43
N LYS A 53 -2.04 2.03 -14.28
CA LYS A 53 -2.71 3.32 -14.11
C LYS A 53 -4.14 3.10 -13.63
N LEU A 54 -4.43 3.53 -12.40
CA LEU A 54 -5.78 3.51 -11.84
C LEU A 54 -6.29 4.94 -11.72
N ALA A 55 -6.90 5.44 -12.80
CA ALA A 55 -7.25 6.85 -12.94
C ALA A 55 -8.29 7.34 -11.91
N ARG A 56 -9.09 6.43 -11.34
CA ARG A 56 -10.16 6.72 -10.38
C ARG A 56 -9.84 6.28 -8.96
N LEU A 57 -8.64 5.73 -8.71
CA LEU A 57 -8.29 5.22 -7.39
C LEU A 57 -8.10 6.38 -6.42
N GLU A 58 -8.96 6.44 -5.43
CA GLU A 58 -9.04 7.47 -4.40
C GLU A 58 -8.34 7.03 -3.11
N THR A 59 -8.44 5.74 -2.79
CA THR A 59 -7.89 5.15 -1.57
C THR A 59 -7.02 3.94 -1.88
N LEU A 60 -5.79 3.96 -1.38
CA LEU A 60 -4.88 2.81 -1.40
C LEU A 60 -4.53 2.43 0.03
N VAL A 61 -4.74 1.16 0.37
CA VAL A 61 -4.37 0.56 1.65
C VAL A 61 -3.36 -0.55 1.37
N GLY A 62 -2.09 -0.35 1.75
CA GLY A 62 -1.01 -1.33 1.65
C GLY A 62 -0.49 -1.69 3.05
N VAL A 63 -1.05 -2.72 3.67
CA VAL A 63 -0.68 -3.12 5.05
C VAL A 63 0.01 -4.47 5.00
N ASN A 64 1.18 -4.58 5.62
CA ASN A 64 1.90 -5.84 5.77
C ASN A 64 2.12 -6.60 4.45
N SER A 65 2.09 -5.88 3.33
CA SER A 65 2.49 -6.40 2.03
C SER A 65 4.02 -6.30 1.97
N TYR A 66 4.70 -7.19 1.28
CA TYR A 66 6.16 -7.19 1.24
C TYR A 66 6.62 -7.50 -0.19
N SER A 67 7.68 -6.84 -0.65
CA SER A 67 8.51 -7.37 -1.73
C SER A 67 9.63 -8.18 -1.06
N TRP A 68 9.91 -9.39 -1.53
CA TRP A 68 10.96 -10.24 -0.96
C TRP A 68 12.36 -9.62 -1.12
N GLU A 69 12.52 -8.67 -2.05
CA GLU A 69 13.78 -7.97 -2.30
C GLU A 69 14.03 -6.71 -1.44
N GLY A 70 13.17 -6.42 -0.46
CA GLY A 70 13.53 -5.53 0.64
C GLY A 70 13.35 -4.03 0.39
N ASP A 71 12.62 -3.64 -0.65
CA ASP A 71 12.22 -2.25 -0.84
C ASP A 71 10.83 -2.15 -1.45
N ALA A 72 9.85 -1.64 -0.68
CA ALA A 72 8.53 -1.39 -1.25
C ALA A 72 8.47 -0.12 -2.09
N SER A 73 9.57 0.61 -2.28
CA SER A 73 9.67 1.66 -3.31
C SER A 73 9.20 1.14 -4.68
N GLN A 74 9.49 -0.12 -4.99
CA GLN A 74 9.08 -0.78 -6.23
C GLN A 74 7.56 -0.85 -6.43
N ILE A 75 6.77 -0.89 -5.34
CA ILE A 75 5.30 -0.88 -5.47
C ILE A 75 4.83 0.49 -5.99
N PHE A 76 5.46 1.57 -5.54
CA PHE A 76 5.12 2.91 -6.00
C PHE A 76 5.66 3.19 -7.41
N ASP A 77 6.75 2.54 -7.81
CA ASP A 77 7.22 2.53 -9.20
C ASP A 77 6.25 1.81 -10.16
N THR A 78 5.37 0.97 -9.63
CA THR A 78 4.40 0.23 -10.44
C THR A 78 3.15 1.06 -10.71
N PHE A 79 2.77 1.98 -9.81
CA PHE A 79 1.46 2.63 -9.86
C PHE A 79 1.50 4.10 -10.31
N THR A 80 0.53 4.48 -11.15
CA THR A 80 0.20 5.87 -11.49
C THR A 80 -1.24 6.15 -11.07
N LEU A 81 -1.44 6.94 -10.00
CA LEU A 81 -2.70 7.08 -9.27
C LEU A 81 -3.15 8.55 -9.16
N PRO A 82 -3.58 9.19 -10.27
CA PRO A 82 -3.79 10.64 -10.31
C PRO A 82 -4.93 11.14 -9.39
N ALA A 83 -5.91 10.29 -9.07
CA ALA A 83 -7.02 10.62 -8.18
C ALA A 83 -6.74 10.29 -6.70
N LEU A 84 -5.55 9.78 -6.36
CA LEU A 84 -5.27 9.32 -5.01
C LEU A 84 -5.25 10.48 -4.03
N HIS A 85 -6.07 10.38 -2.99
CA HIS A 85 -6.10 11.35 -1.90
C HIS A 85 -5.90 10.71 -0.53
N THR A 86 -6.13 9.40 -0.38
CA THR A 86 -5.93 8.68 0.88
C THR A 86 -4.97 7.52 0.70
N LEU A 87 -3.88 7.53 1.46
CA LEU A 87 -2.89 6.46 1.47
C LEU A 87 -2.73 5.92 2.88
N HIS A 88 -2.91 4.62 3.05
CA HIS A 88 -2.63 3.92 4.30
C HIS A 88 -1.57 2.87 4.04
N ILE A 89 -0.45 2.95 4.75
CA ILE A 89 0.69 2.06 4.56
C ILE A 89 1.28 1.59 5.88
N SER A 90 1.88 0.40 5.86
CA SER A 90 2.74 -0.06 6.96
C SER A 90 4.13 0.58 6.86
N GLY A 91 4.75 0.92 7.98
CA GLY A 91 6.10 1.46 8.10
C GLY A 91 7.18 0.42 7.81
N GLU A 92 6.84 -0.87 7.80
CA GLU A 92 7.73 -1.93 7.33
C GLU A 92 7.85 -1.96 5.80
N LEU A 93 6.79 -1.57 5.08
CA LEU A 93 6.80 -1.42 3.62
C LEU A 93 7.71 -0.26 3.19
N LEU A 94 7.72 0.83 3.95
CA LEU A 94 8.45 2.04 3.56
C LEU A 94 9.99 1.90 3.54
N GLY A 95 10.53 0.73 3.88
CA GLY A 95 11.94 0.43 3.75
C GLY A 95 12.84 1.35 4.59
N THR A 96 14.04 1.62 4.08
CA THR A 96 15.01 2.53 4.72
C THR A 96 14.79 4.00 4.39
N ASP A 97 14.10 4.32 3.28
CA ASP A 97 13.78 5.69 2.88
C ASP A 97 12.30 5.85 2.45
N PRO A 98 11.40 6.04 3.43
CA PRO A 98 9.98 6.24 3.20
C PRO A 98 9.65 7.47 2.35
N ILE A 99 10.46 8.51 2.50
CA ILE A 99 10.16 9.85 2.01
C ILE A 99 10.44 9.89 0.51
N SER A 100 11.57 9.34 0.08
CA SER A 100 11.90 9.22 -1.34
C SER A 100 10.86 8.41 -2.11
N SER A 101 10.45 7.27 -1.54
CA SER A 101 9.43 6.37 -2.13
C SER A 101 8.09 7.07 -2.36
N LEU A 102 7.62 7.84 -1.38
CA LEU A 102 6.36 8.59 -1.51
C LEU A 102 6.50 9.84 -2.37
N ASN A 103 7.64 10.52 -2.34
CA ASN A 103 7.91 11.64 -3.25
C ASN A 103 7.83 11.16 -4.70
N LEU A 104 8.37 9.98 -5.00
CA LEU A 104 8.27 9.38 -6.31
C LEU A 104 6.81 9.09 -6.69
N LEU A 105 6.02 8.49 -5.79
CA LEU A 105 4.58 8.25 -6.03
C LEU A 105 3.84 9.55 -6.37
N VAL A 106 4.04 10.60 -5.56
CA VAL A 106 3.37 11.90 -5.72
C VAL A 106 3.82 12.57 -7.01
N ALA A 107 5.12 12.59 -7.31
CA ALA A 107 5.67 13.17 -8.53
C ALA A 107 5.17 12.46 -9.79
N ARG A 108 5.17 11.11 -9.77
CA ARG A 108 4.73 10.28 -10.90
C ARG A 108 3.23 10.33 -11.12
N SER A 109 2.46 10.29 -10.04
CA SER A 109 0.99 10.28 -10.12
C SER A 109 0.40 11.67 -10.31
N GLY A 110 1.11 12.73 -9.93
CA GLY A 110 0.55 14.09 -9.84
C GLY A 110 -0.59 14.18 -8.83
N CYS A 111 -0.66 13.24 -7.88
CA CYS A 111 -1.77 13.10 -6.96
C CYS A 111 -1.69 14.15 -5.84
N LYS A 112 -2.84 14.48 -5.26
CA LYS A 112 -2.95 15.42 -4.14
C LYS A 112 -3.40 14.68 -2.89
N LEU A 113 -2.43 14.10 -2.19
CA LEU A 113 -2.68 13.40 -0.94
C LEU A 113 -3.31 14.36 0.10
N GLN A 114 -4.48 13.98 0.59
CA GLN A 114 -5.20 14.66 1.66
C GLN A 114 -4.97 13.97 3.01
N ALA A 115 -4.79 12.65 2.99
CA ALA A 115 -4.56 11.87 4.19
C ALA A 115 -3.51 10.79 3.95
N VAL A 116 -2.56 10.70 4.88
CA VAL A 116 -1.57 9.62 4.94
C VAL A 116 -1.58 9.02 6.34
N LEU A 117 -1.86 7.72 6.42
CA LEU A 117 -1.74 6.95 7.64
C LEU A 117 -0.55 6.01 7.51
N VAL A 118 0.45 6.18 8.38
CA VAL A 118 1.59 5.28 8.48
C VAL A 118 1.43 4.46 9.75
N THR A 119 1.43 3.13 9.61
CA THR A 119 1.19 2.18 10.71
C THR A 119 2.42 1.31 10.98
N GLY A 120 2.75 1.00 12.24
CA GLY A 120 3.84 0.06 12.58
C GLY A 120 5.07 0.68 13.26
N ASN A 121 6.05 -0.18 13.60
CA ASN A 121 7.04 0.03 14.68
C ASN A 121 8.18 1.03 14.43
N ARG A 122 8.09 1.95 13.45
CA ARG A 122 9.16 2.93 13.18
C ARG A 122 8.63 4.36 13.12
N SER A 123 8.25 4.87 14.29
CA SER A 123 7.93 6.29 14.54
C SER A 123 9.12 7.25 14.30
N PHE A 124 10.31 6.74 13.99
CA PHE A 124 11.53 7.51 13.74
C PHE A 124 11.36 8.60 12.65
N TRP A 125 10.51 8.36 11.66
CA TRP A 125 10.38 9.25 10.51
C TRP A 125 9.35 10.35 10.66
N GLN A 126 8.58 10.39 11.76
CA GLN A 126 7.43 11.28 11.89
C GLN A 126 7.78 12.76 11.65
N GLY A 127 8.91 13.23 12.21
CA GLY A 127 9.38 14.60 12.02
C GLY A 127 9.79 14.87 10.57
N SER A 128 10.68 14.04 10.01
CA SER A 128 11.16 14.17 8.63
C SER A 128 10.04 14.06 7.60
N PHE A 129 9.04 13.21 7.86
CA PHE A 129 7.90 13.00 6.98
C PHE A 129 6.99 14.22 6.93
N ARG A 130 6.68 14.82 8.08
CA ARG A 130 5.91 16.08 8.13
C ARG A 130 6.66 17.22 7.45
N ALA A 131 7.98 17.27 7.59
CA ALA A 131 8.81 18.27 6.91
C ALA A 131 8.84 18.07 5.39
N ALA A 132 8.85 16.82 4.91
CA ALA A 132 8.86 16.50 3.48
C ALA A 132 7.50 16.73 2.81
N PHE A 133 6.39 16.54 3.52
CA PHE A 133 5.03 16.64 2.99
C PHE A 133 4.17 17.65 3.76
N PRO A 134 4.55 18.95 3.83
CA PRO A 134 3.85 19.94 4.63
C PRO A 134 2.45 20.29 4.09
N SER A 135 2.19 19.99 2.81
CA SER A 135 0.92 20.24 2.13
C SER A 135 -0.13 19.17 2.39
N ILE A 136 0.21 18.03 2.99
CA ILE A 136 -0.75 16.97 3.33
C ILE A 136 -1.39 17.31 4.68
N PRO A 137 -2.69 17.66 4.73
CA PRO A 137 -3.31 18.16 5.95
C PRO A 137 -3.43 17.08 7.04
N ASN A 138 -3.69 15.82 6.66
CA ASN A 138 -3.97 14.76 7.62
C ASN A 138 -2.90 13.67 7.57
N ILE A 139 -1.75 13.91 8.21
CA ILE A 139 -0.73 12.88 8.41
C ILE A 139 -0.88 12.30 9.82
N SER A 140 -1.07 10.99 9.91
CA SER A 140 -1.17 10.25 11.17
C SER A 140 -0.16 9.11 11.22
N PHE A 141 0.41 8.90 12.40
CA PHE A 141 1.32 7.78 12.68
C PHE A 141 0.71 6.96 13.79
N ASP A 142 0.51 5.68 13.53
CA ASP A 142 -0.04 4.74 14.50
C ASP A 142 0.99 3.64 14.77
N ALA A 143 1.63 3.75 15.94
CA ALA A 143 2.60 2.78 16.43
C ALA A 143 1.96 1.46 16.89
N GLN A 144 0.62 1.41 17.03
CA GLN A 144 -0.10 0.28 17.61
C GLN A 144 -0.61 -0.73 16.59
N TYR A 145 -0.57 -0.44 15.29
CA TYR A 145 -0.99 -1.41 14.27
C TYR A 145 0.08 -2.49 14.04
N ASN A 146 0.31 -3.26 15.08
CA ASN A 146 0.98 -4.55 15.06
C ASN A 146 -0.13 -5.59 14.83
N TRP A 147 -0.55 -5.81 13.58
CA TRP A 147 -1.51 -6.90 13.26
C TRP A 147 -0.96 -8.26 13.76
N TYR A 148 0.38 -8.41 13.79
CA TYR A 148 1.10 -9.50 14.45
C TYR A 148 0.72 -9.75 15.93
N SER A 149 0.17 -8.76 16.65
CA SER A 149 -0.23 -8.90 18.05
C SER A 149 -1.65 -9.44 18.24
N GLU A 150 -2.54 -9.30 17.26
CA GLU A 150 -3.89 -9.89 17.31
C GLU A 150 -3.85 -11.38 16.96
N GLU A 151 -3.02 -11.82 16.00
CA GLU A 151 -2.95 -13.23 15.61
C GLU A 151 -2.26 -14.12 16.67
N ARG A 152 -1.36 -13.57 17.49
CA ARG A 152 -0.78 -14.28 18.65
C ARG A 152 -1.67 -14.33 19.88
N ARG A 153 -2.71 -13.49 19.99
CA ARG A 153 -3.75 -13.69 21.01
C ARG A 153 -4.68 -14.84 20.66
N GLY A 154 -4.86 -15.16 19.38
CA GLY A 154 -5.65 -16.32 18.93
C GLY A 154 -4.89 -17.66 18.88
N THR A 155 -3.55 -17.64 18.96
CA THR A 155 -2.71 -18.86 18.83
C THR A 155 -1.93 -19.21 20.11
N ARG A 156 -2.09 -18.45 21.21
CA ARG A 156 -1.50 -18.81 22.51
C ARG A 156 -2.36 -19.73 23.38
N ASP A 157 -3.62 -19.93 23.04
CA ASP A 157 -4.53 -20.84 23.75
C ASP A 157 -4.76 -22.18 23.01
N ALA A 158 -3.90 -22.50 22.04
CA ALA A 158 -3.97 -23.75 21.28
C ALA A 158 -2.60 -24.45 21.21
N PHE A 159 -2.03 -24.76 22.38
CA PHE A 159 -1.09 -25.86 22.60
C PHE A 159 -1.26 -26.40 24.02
#